data_AF-A0A6M1YSN9-F1
#
_entry.id   AF-A0A6M1YSN9-F1
#
_cell.length_a   1.000
_cell.length_b   1.000
_cell.length_c   1.000
_cell.angle_alpha   90.00
_cell.angle_beta   90.00
_cell.angle_gamma   90.00
#
_symmetry.space_group_name_H-M   'P 1'
#
loop_
_entity.id
_entity.type
_entity.pdbx_description
1 polymer ?
#
loop_
_entity_poly.entity_id
_entity_poly.type
_entity_poly.pdbx_seq_one_letter_code
_entity_poly.pdbx_strand_id
1 'polypeptide(L)'
;MRIVASFDDENLASRFSIFLKKEDIENDIEENVDKDTQKLQYSIWVHNEDVLDKAIKHFQFFLENPKDSKYDVKIEKPIEKDKDPKDSKYDVKIEKPIEKDKDPK
;
A
#
# COMPACT_ATOMS: atom_id res chain seq x y z
N MET A 1 -1.48 -5.57 8.56
CA MET A 1 -1.20 -5.47 7.12
C MET A 1 0.21 -5.94 6.83
N ARG A 2 0.41 -6.72 5.76
CA ARG A 2 1.72 -7.21 5.29
C ARG A 2 1.83 -7.05 3.78
N ILE A 3 3.02 -6.73 3.28
CA ILE A 3 3.31 -6.73 1.83
C ILE A 3 3.36 -8.19 1.35
N VAL A 4 2.69 -8.45 0.23
CA VAL A 4 2.68 -9.76 -0.43
C VAL A 4 3.31 -9.76 -1.81
N ALA A 5 3.24 -8.63 -2.51
CA ALA A 5 3.75 -8.50 -3.86
C ALA A 5 4.17 -7.06 -4.13
N SER A 6 5.12 -6.89 -5.04
CA SER A 6 5.52 -5.59 -5.57
C SER A 6 5.69 -5.70 -7.07
N PHE A 7 5.25 -4.69 -7.80
CA PHE A 7 5.29 -4.65 -9.26
C PHE A 7 5.88 -3.33 -9.75
N ASP A 8 6.60 -3.38 -10.87
CA ASP A 8 7.08 -2.18 -11.57
C ASP A 8 6.03 -1.63 -12.57
N ASP A 9 4.88 -2.31 -12.70
CA ASP A 9 3.79 -1.97 -13.62
C ASP A 9 2.45 -1.89 -12.85
N GLU A 10 1.81 -0.72 -12.91
CA GLU A 10 0.52 -0.44 -12.28
C GLU A 10 -0.60 -1.39 -12.75
N ASN A 11 -0.59 -1.77 -14.02
CA ASN A 11 -1.60 -2.66 -14.58
C ASN A 11 -1.48 -4.07 -13.99
N LEU A 12 -0.25 -4.55 -13.78
CA LEU A 12 -0.02 -5.85 -13.14
C LEU A 12 -0.46 -5.82 -11.67
N ALA A 13 -0.09 -4.76 -10.95
CA ALA A 13 -0.53 -4.54 -9.57
C ALA A 13 -2.07 -4.49 -9.47
N SER A 14 -2.71 -3.75 -10.36
CA SER A 14 -4.17 -3.61 -10.42
C SER A 14 -4.86 -4.93 -10.75
N ARG A 15 -4.36 -5.69 -11.74
CA ARG A 15 -4.90 -7.00 -12.10
C ARG A 15 -4.83 -7.97 -10.92
N PHE A 16 -3.67 -8.04 -10.27
CA PHE A 16 -3.49 -8.93 -9.12
C PHE A 16 -4.35 -8.49 -7.92
N SER A 17 -4.44 -7.19 -7.66
CA SER A 17 -5.28 -6.62 -6.60
C SER A 17 -6.77 -6.97 -6.79
N ILE A 18 -7.31 -6.76 -7.99
CA ILE A 18 -8.70 -7.12 -8.28
C ILE A 18 -8.93 -8.63 -8.17
N PHE A 19 -7.95 -9.43 -8.58
CA PHE A 19 -8.03 -10.89 -8.40
C PHE A 19 -8.08 -11.28 -6.92
N LEU A 20 -7.25 -10.69 -6.05
CA LEU A 20 -7.31 -10.94 -4.60
C LEU A 20 -8.69 -10.59 -4.03
N LYS A 21 -9.27 -9.46 -4.44
CA LYS A 21 -10.64 -9.09 -4.04
C LYS A 21 -11.70 -10.11 -4.47
N LYS A 22 -11.56 -10.71 -5.67
CA LYS A 22 -12.44 -11.80 -6.13
C LYS A 22 -12.29 -13.08 -5.31
N GLU A 23 -11.14 -13.28 -4.68
CA GLU A 23 -10.82 -14.41 -3.80
C GLU A 23 -11.16 -14.15 -2.33
N ASP A 24 -11.93 -13.09 -2.05
CA ASP A 24 -12.29 -12.58 -0.72
C ASP A 24 -11.06 -12.19 0.14
N ILE A 25 -10.01 -11.72 -0.50
CA ILE A 25 -8.78 -11.23 0.17
C ILE A 25 -8.75 -9.71 0.06
N GLU A 26 -9.01 -9.03 1.18
CA GLU A 26 -8.92 -7.58 1.27
C GLU A 26 -7.47 -7.10 1.16
N ASN A 27 -7.26 -6.16 0.23
CA ASN A 27 -5.94 -5.64 -0.08
C ASN A 27 -5.96 -4.19 -0.58
N ASP A 28 -4.81 -3.53 -0.47
CA ASP A 28 -4.55 -2.19 -1.00
C ASP A 28 -3.32 -2.17 -1.90
N ILE A 29 -3.31 -1.22 -2.84
CA ILE A 29 -2.12 -0.86 -3.63
C ILE A 29 -1.55 0.42 -3.03
N GLU A 30 -0.25 0.38 -2.73
CA GLU A 30 0.53 1.55 -2.35
C GLU A 30 1.57 1.82 -3.43
N GLU A 31 1.64 3.07 -3.90
CA GLU A 31 2.68 3.52 -4.80
C GLU A 31 3.88 4.01 -3.97
N ASN A 32 5.05 3.44 -4.23
CA ASN A 32 6.28 3.75 -3.53
C ASN A 32 7.45 3.89 -4.51
N VAL A 33 8.46 4.66 -4.14
CA VAL A 33 9.72 4.74 -4.90
C VAL A 33 10.73 3.82 -4.24
N ASP A 34 11.22 2.85 -5.00
CA ASP A 34 12.28 1.96 -4.55
C ASP A 34 13.57 2.76 -4.30
N LYS A 35 14.14 2.64 -3.10
CA LYS A 35 15.25 3.49 -2.66
C LYS A 35 16.54 3.21 -3.41
N ASP A 36 16.74 1.97 -3.86
CA ASP A 36 17.97 1.51 -4.48
C ASP A 36 17.97 1.81 -5.99
N THR A 37 16.82 1.61 -6.64
CA THR A 37 16.66 1.76 -8.08
C THR A 37 16.09 3.12 -8.48
N GLN A 38 15.54 3.89 -7.53
CA GLN A 38 14.83 5.16 -7.76
C GLN A 38 13.66 5.02 -8.76
N LYS A 39 13.09 3.82 -8.86
CA LYS A 39 11.97 3.51 -9.74
C LYS A 39 10.65 3.47 -8.99
N LEU A 40 9.58 3.78 -9.70
CA LEU A 40 8.23 3.62 -9.20
C LEU A 40 7.91 2.14 -9.04
N GLN A 41 7.33 1.80 -7.90
CA GLN A 41 6.92 0.46 -7.54
C GLN A 41 5.51 0.52 -6.94
N TYR A 42 4.75 -0.54 -7.17
CA TYR A 42 3.39 -0.69 -6.70
C TYR A 42 3.34 -1.91 -5.76
N SER A 43 3.24 -1.64 -4.46
CA SER A 43 3.23 -2.65 -3.42
C SER A 43 1.80 -3.04 -3.06
N ILE A 44 1.55 -4.34 -2.97
CA ILE A 44 0.26 -4.90 -2.57
C ILE A 44 0.31 -5.29 -1.11
N TRP A 45 -0.57 -4.68 -0.32
CA TRP A 45 -0.71 -4.94 1.11
C TRP A 45 -1.98 -5.73 1.37
N VAL A 46 -1.87 -6.82 2.12
CA VAL A 46 -3.01 -7.61 2.60
C VAL A 46 -3.27 -7.33 4.06
N HIS A 47 -4.54 -7.13 4.41
CA HIS A 47 -4.96 -6.70 5.75
C HIS A 47 -4.97 -7.83 6.76
N ASN A 48 -5.53 -8.97 6.38
CA ASN A 48 -5.70 -10.14 7.23
C ASN A 48 -4.51 -11.11 7.10
N GLU A 49 -3.83 -11.39 8.22
CA GLU A 49 -2.67 -12.29 8.24
C GLU A 49 -3.07 -13.77 8.04
N ASP A 50 -4.29 -14.17 8.39
CA ASP A 50 -4.77 -15.56 8.25
C ASP A 50 -4.85 -16.00 6.78
N VAL A 51 -5.03 -15.04 5.87
CA VAL A 51 -5.10 -15.28 4.42
C VAL A 51 -3.79 -14.97 3.70
N LEU A 52 -2.72 -14.62 4.44
CA LEU A 52 -1.45 -14.23 3.86
C LEU A 52 -0.82 -15.35 3.04
N ASP A 53 -0.82 -16.58 3.56
CA ASP A 53 -0.29 -17.75 2.84
C ASP A 53 -1.07 -18.02 1.55
N LYS A 54 -2.39 -17.80 1.56
CA LYS A 54 -3.24 -17.93 0.36
C LYS A 54 -2.86 -16.84 -0.65
N ALA A 55 -2.71 -15.59 -0.21
CA ALA A 55 -2.30 -14.48 -1.08
C ALA A 55 -0.90 -14.67 -1.68
N ILE A 56 0.08 -15.15 -0.92
CA ILE A 56 1.43 -15.48 -1.41
C ILE A 56 1.37 -16.57 -2.48
N LYS A 57 0.59 -17.63 -2.26
CA LYS A 57 0.41 -18.70 -3.27
C LYS A 57 -0.21 -18.15 -4.55
N HIS A 58 -1.24 -17.33 -4.43
CA HIS A 58 -1.84 -16.69 -5.61
C HIS A 58 -0.86 -15.80 -6.36
N PHE A 59 0.03 -15.10 -5.65
CA PHE A 59 1.08 -14.30 -6.27
C PHE A 59 2.05 -15.18 -7.06
N GLN A 60 2.48 -16.32 -6.50
CA GLN A 60 3.34 -17.28 -7.22
C GLN A 60 2.68 -17.77 -8.51
N PHE A 61 1.41 -18.17 -8.46
CA PHE A 61 0.66 -18.58 -9.66
C PHE A 61 0.44 -17.43 -10.65
N PHE A 62 0.32 -16.19 -10.16
CA PHE A 62 0.19 -15.02 -11.00
C PHE A 62 1.48 -14.78 -11.79
N LEU A 63 2.65 -14.92 -11.16
CA LEU A 63 3.95 -14.73 -11.83
C LEU A 63 4.20 -15.77 -12.94
N GLU A 64 3.68 -16.98 -12.80
CA GLU A 64 3.78 -18.02 -13.84
C GLU A 64 3.01 -17.64 -15.11
N ASN A 65 1.84 -17.01 -14.97
CA ASN A 65 1.05 -16.56 -16.12
C ASN A 65 0.20 -15.30 -15.83
N PRO A 66 0.79 -14.10 -15.85
CA PRO A 66 0.06 -12.85 -15.54
C PRO A 66 -1.03 -12.48 -16.55
N LYS A 67 -1.01 -13.11 -17.74
CA LYS A 67 -1.95 -12.88 -18.85
C LYS A 67 -3.07 -13.93 -18.90
N ASP A 68 -3.14 -14.80 -17.90
CA ASP A 68 -4.23 -15.76 -17.78
C ASP A 68 -5.59 -15.03 -17.76
N SER A 69 -6.59 -15.63 -18.40
CA SER A 69 -7.93 -15.06 -18.49
C SER A 69 -8.59 -14.87 -17.11
N LYS A 70 -8.20 -15.64 -16.09
CA LYS A 70 -8.66 -15.43 -14.70
C LYS A 70 -8.22 -14.06 -14.12
N TYR A 71 -7.12 -13.52 -14.64
CA TYR A 71 -6.58 -12.20 -14.29
C TYR A 71 -6.96 -11.13 -15.32
N ASP A 72 -7.68 -11.48 -16.38
CA ASP A 72 -8.16 -10.53 -17.37
C ASP A 72 -9.40 -9.81 -16.84
N VAL A 73 -9.14 -8.86 -15.96
CA VAL A 73 -10.13 -7.97 -15.40
C VAL A 73 -10.20 -6.71 -16.23
N LYS A 74 -11.43 -6.31 -16.58
CA LYS A 74 -11.69 -4.97 -17.08
C LYS A 74 -11.34 -4.00 -15.96
N ILE A 75 -10.20 -3.33 -16.09
CA ILE A 75 -9.83 -2.21 -15.24
C ILE A 75 -10.76 -1.06 -15.62
N GLU A 76 -11.97 -1.07 -15.07
CA GLU A 76 -12.76 0.15 -14.98
C GLU A 76 -11.94 1.07 -14.09
N LYS A 77 -11.49 2.20 -14.64
CA LYS A 77 -10.59 3.16 -13.99
C LYS A 77 -10.97 3.33 -12.52
N PRO A 78 -10.01 3.34 -11.58
CA PRO A 78 -10.34 3.47 -10.18
C PRO A 78 -11.15 4.74 -9.95
N ILE A 79 -12.29 4.58 -9.28
CA ILE A 79 -12.98 5.65 -8.59
C ILE A 79 -11.92 6.30 -7.70
N GLU A 80 -11.70 7.61 -7.87
CA GLU A 80 -10.90 8.44 -7.00
C GLU A 80 -11.10 7.99 -5.56
N LYS A 81 -10.02 7.58 -4.88
CA LYS A 81 -10.04 7.44 -3.43
C LYS A 81 -10.41 8.83 -2.91
N ASP A 82 -11.70 9.03 -2.59
CA ASP A 82 -12.15 10.10 -1.73
C ASP A 82 -11.22 10.05 -0.51
N LYS A 83 -10.34 11.03 -0.45
CA LYS A 83 -9.53 11.29 0.72
C LYS A 83 -10.53 11.67 1.79
N ASP A 84 -10.96 10.71 2.60
CA ASP A 84 -11.69 11.00 3.83
C ASP A 84 -10.87 12.00 4.65
N PRO A 85 -11.32 13.25 4.82
CA PRO A 85 -10.62 14.23 5.62
C PRO A 85 -11.33 14.32 6.98
N LYS A 86 -10.81 13.58 7.98
CA LYS A 86 -11.06 13.72 9.45
C LYS A 86 -10.64 12.40 10.13
N ASP A 87 -9.93 12.30 11.24
CA ASP A 87 -9.51 13.17 12.34
C ASP A 87 -8.26 12.44 12.91
N SER A 88 -7.13 13.04 13.26
CA SER A 88 -7.00 13.83 14.48
C SER A 88 -5.54 14.28 14.68
N LYS A 89 -5.41 15.58 14.95
CA LYS A 89 -4.43 16.27 15.79
C LYS A 89 -3.24 15.45 16.36
N TYR A 90 -2.06 15.71 15.80
CA TYR A 90 -0.91 16.05 16.64
C TYR A 90 -0.33 17.38 16.15
N ASP A 91 -0.82 18.45 16.77
CA ASP A 91 -0.12 19.71 16.85
C ASP A 91 1.27 19.45 17.44
N VAL A 92 2.32 19.47 16.60
CA VAL A 92 3.70 19.56 17.10
C VAL A 92 3.88 21.00 17.57
N LYS A 93 3.45 21.30 18.81
CA LYS A 93 3.94 22.46 19.53
C LYS A 93 5.41 22.20 19.87
N ILE A 94 6.29 22.83 19.10
CA ILE A 94 7.69 23.02 19.46
C ILE A 94 7.70 23.99 20.66
N GLU A 95 7.50 23.48 21.87
CA GLU A 95 7.86 24.21 23.08
C GLU A 95 9.34 23.96 23.35
N LYS A 96 10.16 24.97 23.02
CA LYS A 96 11.55 25.07 23.49
C LYS A 96 11.54 25.01 25.03
N PRO A 97 12.43 24.26 25.67
CA PRO A 97 12.55 24.29 27.13
C PRO A 97 13.04 25.68 27.58
N ILE A 98 12.30 26.26 28.51
CA ILE A 98 12.61 27.52 29.20
C ILE A 98 13.64 27.19 30.28
N GLU A 99 14.89 27.57 30.10
CA GLU A 99 15.86 27.62 31.18
C GLU A 99 15.92 29.07 31.70
N LYS A 100 15.34 29.26 32.89
CA LYS A 100 15.44 30.48 33.69
C LYS A 100 16.73 30.41 34.51
N ASP A 101 17.64 31.35 34.28
CA ASP A 101 18.55 31.84 35.32
C ASP A 101 18.61 33.37 35.15
N LYS A 102 17.84 34.09 35.98
CA LYS A 102 18.30 34.80 37.19
C LYS A 102 19.25 35.97 36.88
N ASP A 103 18.66 37.18 36.96
CA ASP A 103 19.27 38.44 37.39
C ASP A 103 20.31 38.26 38.53
N PRO A 104 21.22 39.21 38.86
CA PRO A 104 21.17 40.67 38.56
C PRO A 104 22.55 41.34 38.25
N LYS A 105 22.56 42.62 37.86
CA LYS A 105 23.25 43.69 38.63
C LYS A 105 22.92 45.09 38.12
#